data_AF-A0A7V9JC49-F1
#
_entry.id   AF-A0A7V9JC49-F1
#
_cell.length_a   1.000
_cell.length_b   1.000
_cell.length_c   1.000
_cell.angle_alpha   90.00
_cell.angle_beta   90.00
_cell.angle_gamma   90.00
#
_symmetry.space_group_name_H-M   'P 1'
#
loop_
_entity.id
_entity.type
_entity.pdbx_description
1 polymer ?
#
loop_
_entity_poly.entity_id
_entity_poly.type
_entity_poly.pdbx_seq_one_letter_code
_entity_poly.pdbx_strand_id
1 'polypeptide(L)'
;LGMHPRCGTLNGFMSHTHLPNFRMALDGKLITECHEFAWDRGLPLIGVTGDAALERELDGGLSGTPFLAVKHSTSRTVTAPADEGTEALRTFARQCALDWSERPAARPPERFALEISLDPQLVEHIEPAAGFIRQSEAVVALSGTDWQRDAQPAIKAAFAAALRPWIATLDGVTLSSEKVMLQQDPEKLVRFREYLHDWMTSQDAAWVV
;
A
#
# COMPACT_ATOMS: atom_id res chain seq x y z
N LEU A 1 6.84 0.92 10.12
CA LEU A 1 6.32 1.70 11.27
C LEU A 1 5.32 2.70 10.71
N GLY A 2 4.23 2.99 11.43
CA GLY A 2 3.20 3.94 10.99
C GLY A 2 2.42 3.49 9.76
N MET A 3 2.30 2.18 9.55
CA MET A 3 1.62 1.57 8.41
C MET A 3 0.12 1.88 8.41
N HIS A 4 -0.52 1.73 7.25
CA HIS A 4 -1.95 1.93 7.06
C HIS A 4 -2.59 0.70 6.39
N PRO A 5 -3.92 0.60 6.43
CA PRO A 5 -4.63 -0.48 5.77
C PRO A 5 -4.57 -0.35 4.25
N ARG A 6 -4.79 -1.46 3.54
CA ARG A 6 -4.80 -1.52 2.07
C ARG A 6 -5.98 -0.75 1.46
N CYS A 7 -5.92 -0.55 0.14
CA CYS A 7 -7.06 0.02 -0.61
C CYS A 7 -8.35 -0.78 -0.38
N GLY A 8 -9.48 -0.07 -0.22
CA GLY A 8 -10.79 -0.67 0.07
C GLY A 8 -11.25 -0.63 1.52
N THR A 9 -10.36 -0.29 2.45
CA THR A 9 -10.67 -0.34 3.89
C THR A 9 -11.29 0.98 4.33
N LEU A 10 -12.60 0.98 4.57
CA LEU A 10 -13.38 2.19 4.82
C LEU A 10 -13.03 2.88 6.15
N ASN A 11 -12.71 2.10 7.18
CA ASN A 11 -12.35 2.56 8.53
C ASN A 11 -10.82 2.64 8.74
N GLY A 12 -10.07 2.93 7.67
CA GLY A 12 -8.62 3.09 7.71
C GLY A 12 -8.20 4.46 7.21
N PHE A 13 -7.41 5.20 7.99
CA PHE A 13 -6.97 6.54 7.58
C PHE A 13 -6.07 6.45 6.35
N MET A 14 -6.44 7.19 5.29
CA MET A 14 -5.77 7.16 4.00
C MET A 14 -5.51 5.72 3.50
N SER A 15 -6.49 4.83 3.59
CA SER A 15 -6.32 3.43 3.17
C SER A 15 -5.99 3.31 1.67
N HIS A 16 -4.84 2.74 1.35
CA HIS A 16 -4.38 2.55 -0.04
C HIS A 16 -3.33 1.45 -0.11
N THR A 17 -3.01 1.01 -1.33
CA THR A 17 -1.89 0.09 -1.57
C THR A 17 -0.97 0.79 -2.57
N HIS A 18 0.14 1.35 -2.09
CA HIS A 18 1.14 2.17 -2.79
C HIS A 18 0.66 3.51 -3.33
N LEU A 19 -0.44 3.51 -4.08
CA LEU A 19 -0.99 4.68 -4.77
C LEU A 19 -2.52 4.71 -4.65
N PRO A 20 -3.16 5.87 -4.89
CA PRO A 20 -4.61 5.94 -5.06
C PRO A 20 -5.09 4.93 -6.09
N ASN A 21 -6.20 4.26 -5.81
CA ASN A 21 -6.84 3.30 -6.74
C ASN A 21 -5.96 2.12 -7.21
N PHE A 22 -4.81 1.89 -6.57
CA PHE A 22 -3.98 0.74 -6.84
C PHE A 22 -4.34 -0.39 -5.87
N ARG A 23 -4.70 -1.55 -6.40
CA ARG A 23 -5.16 -2.72 -5.63
C ARG A 23 -4.39 -3.94 -6.07
N MET A 24 -4.02 -4.77 -5.10
CA MET A 24 -3.32 -6.02 -5.35
C MET A 24 -4.03 -7.18 -4.67
N ALA A 25 -4.10 -8.31 -5.38
CA ALA A 25 -4.49 -9.59 -4.83
C ALA A 25 -3.48 -10.67 -5.20
N LEU A 26 -3.31 -11.65 -4.32
CA LEU A 26 -2.56 -12.87 -4.57
C LEU A 26 -3.48 -14.06 -4.39
N ASP A 27 -3.65 -14.87 -5.44
CA ASP A 27 -4.58 -16.00 -5.47
C ASP A 27 -6.02 -15.60 -5.06
N GLY A 28 -6.49 -14.46 -5.57
CA GLY A 28 -7.81 -13.88 -5.27
C GLY A 28 -7.96 -13.29 -3.86
N LYS A 29 -6.88 -13.20 -3.07
CA LYS A 29 -6.88 -12.57 -1.74
C LYS A 29 -6.18 -11.22 -1.77
N LEU A 30 -6.86 -10.19 -1.31
CA LEU A 30 -6.33 -8.84 -1.27
C LEU A 30 -5.16 -8.73 -0.28
N ILE A 31 -4.05 -8.13 -0.73
CA ILE A 31 -2.83 -8.00 0.07
C ILE A 31 -2.53 -6.53 0.41
N THR A 32 -1.73 -6.33 1.46
CA THR A 32 -1.24 -5.03 1.93
C THR A 32 0.21 -4.80 1.47
N GLU A 33 0.71 -3.58 1.58
CA GLU A 33 2.14 -3.28 1.37
C GLU A 33 3.05 -4.05 2.32
N CYS A 34 2.57 -4.44 3.51
CA CYS A 34 3.34 -5.26 4.44
C CYS A 34 3.69 -6.64 3.84
N HIS A 35 2.79 -7.22 3.04
CA HIS A 35 3.03 -8.50 2.37
C HIS A 35 4.17 -8.38 1.37
N GLU A 36 4.06 -7.40 0.47
CA GLU A 36 5.11 -7.12 -0.52
C GLU A 36 6.44 -6.84 0.16
N PHE A 37 6.46 -5.98 1.18
CA PHE A 37 7.71 -5.65 1.87
C PHE A 37 8.38 -6.84 2.53
N ALA A 38 7.62 -7.80 3.04
CA ALA A 38 8.15 -9.02 3.63
C ALA A 38 8.70 -9.96 2.55
N TRP A 39 7.95 -10.17 1.47
CA TRP A 39 8.35 -11.04 0.35
C TRP A 39 9.52 -10.48 -0.45
N ASP A 40 9.57 -9.16 -0.64
CA ASP A 40 10.64 -8.47 -1.34
C ASP A 40 11.99 -8.62 -0.68
N ARG A 41 12.00 -8.57 0.64
CA ARG A 41 13.23 -8.62 1.42
C ARG A 41 13.63 -10.06 1.73
N GLY A 42 12.67 -10.99 1.71
CA GLY A 42 12.89 -12.35 2.19
C GLY A 42 13.33 -12.39 3.65
N LEU A 43 12.98 -11.36 4.43
CA LEU A 43 13.36 -11.20 5.83
C LEU A 43 12.14 -11.38 6.74
N PRO A 44 12.33 -11.86 7.98
CA PRO A 44 11.25 -11.90 8.97
C PRO A 44 10.67 -10.50 9.22
N LEU A 45 9.35 -10.38 9.10
CA LEU A 45 8.63 -9.21 9.58
C LEU A 45 8.45 -9.36 11.09
N ILE A 46 9.25 -8.61 11.86
CA ILE A 46 9.35 -8.80 13.31
C ILE A 46 8.28 -8.05 14.11
N GLY A 47 7.65 -7.05 13.49
CA GLY A 47 6.55 -6.31 14.08
C GLY A 47 6.07 -5.19 13.17
N VAL A 48 4.81 -4.80 13.32
CA VAL A 48 4.17 -3.72 12.58
C VAL A 48 3.55 -2.74 13.56
N THR A 49 3.69 -1.45 13.28
CA THR A 49 2.92 -0.41 13.97
C THR A 49 2.11 0.37 12.95
N GLY A 50 0.90 0.78 13.29
CA GLY A 50 0.04 1.45 12.32
C GLY A 50 -1.38 1.73 12.79
N ASP A 51 -2.27 1.89 11.80
CA ASP A 51 -3.71 1.97 12.02
C ASP A 51 -4.27 0.65 12.53
N ALA A 52 -5.11 0.66 13.58
CA ALA A 52 -5.74 -0.54 14.12
C ALA A 52 -6.48 -1.40 13.06
N ALA A 53 -7.02 -0.79 12.01
CA ALA A 53 -7.69 -1.54 10.94
C ALA A 53 -6.74 -2.47 10.15
N LEU A 54 -5.43 -2.17 10.11
CA LEU A 54 -4.43 -2.97 9.40
C LEU A 54 -4.20 -4.35 10.06
N GLU A 55 -4.38 -4.46 11.38
CA GLU A 55 -4.07 -5.70 12.12
C GLU A 55 -4.77 -6.92 11.51
N ARG A 56 -6.05 -6.78 11.16
CA ARG A 56 -6.87 -7.85 10.59
C ARG A 56 -6.52 -8.18 9.14
N GLU A 57 -5.75 -7.31 8.48
CA GLU A 57 -5.28 -7.50 7.12
C GLU A 57 -3.88 -8.12 7.08
N LEU A 58 -3.22 -8.33 8.23
CA LEU A 58 -1.99 -9.11 8.33
C LEU A 58 -2.33 -10.61 8.36
N ASP A 59 -2.89 -11.10 7.26
CA ASP A 59 -3.35 -12.48 7.12
C ASP A 59 -2.34 -13.37 6.38
N GLY A 60 -2.74 -14.61 6.07
CA GLY A 60 -1.92 -15.55 5.33
C GLY A 60 -0.52 -15.75 5.94
N GLY A 61 0.52 -15.49 5.14
CA GLY A 61 1.92 -15.61 5.56
C GLY A 61 2.38 -14.59 6.62
N LEU A 62 1.55 -13.57 6.93
CA LEU A 62 1.80 -12.59 7.97
C LEU A 62 0.93 -12.79 9.22
N SER A 63 0.07 -13.80 9.25
CA SER A 63 -0.76 -14.12 10.41
C SER A 63 0.10 -14.30 11.67
N GLY A 64 -0.29 -13.65 12.76
CA GLY A 64 0.47 -13.66 14.01
C GLY A 64 1.69 -12.73 14.03
N THR A 65 1.77 -11.77 13.09
CA THR A 65 2.73 -10.66 13.18
C THR A 65 2.38 -9.75 14.36
N PRO A 66 3.32 -9.49 15.29
CA PRO A 66 3.14 -8.56 16.38
C PRO A 66 2.70 -7.22 15.81
N PHE A 67 1.65 -6.70 16.40
CA PHE A 67 1.03 -5.48 15.96
C PHE A 67 0.86 -4.55 17.15
N LEU A 68 1.16 -3.28 16.95
CA LEU A 68 0.81 -2.21 17.88
C LEU A 68 0.03 -1.15 17.11
N ALA A 69 -1.24 -0.99 17.45
CA ALA A 69 -2.02 0.15 17.00
C ALA A 69 -1.40 1.44 17.55
N VAL A 70 -1.19 2.43 16.71
CA VAL A 70 -0.76 3.77 17.15
C VAL A 70 -1.79 4.84 16.80
N LYS A 71 -2.83 4.44 16.08
CA LYS A 71 -3.98 5.26 15.72
C LYS A 71 -5.22 4.40 15.48
N HIS A 72 -6.38 4.98 15.75
CA HIS A 72 -7.69 4.41 15.44
C HIS A 72 -8.41 5.32 14.46
N SER A 73 -8.94 4.74 13.41
CA SER A 73 -9.64 5.49 12.36
C SER A 73 -11.07 5.02 12.25
N THR A 74 -11.98 5.98 12.11
CA THR A 74 -13.41 5.70 11.87
C THR A 74 -13.78 5.90 10.40
N SER A 75 -12.90 6.57 9.64
CA SER A 75 -13.00 6.75 8.20
C SER A 75 -11.63 7.02 7.59
N ARG A 76 -11.57 7.18 6.27
CA ARG A 76 -10.37 7.59 5.53
C ARG A 76 -9.83 8.97 5.91
N THR A 77 -10.67 9.85 6.47
CA THR A 77 -10.31 11.23 6.82
C THR A 77 -10.29 11.51 8.32
N VAL A 78 -10.81 10.59 9.15
CA VAL A 78 -10.94 10.78 10.60
C VAL A 78 -10.11 9.74 11.32
N THR A 79 -9.10 10.21 12.05
CA THR A 79 -8.18 9.39 12.83
C THR A 79 -7.88 10.05 14.17
N ALA A 80 -7.62 9.23 15.18
CA ALA A 80 -7.17 9.65 16.49
C ALA A 80 -5.93 8.82 16.88
N PRO A 81 -4.98 9.37 17.64
CA PRO A 81 -3.90 8.57 18.21
C PRO A 81 -4.49 7.46 19.10
N ALA A 82 -3.83 6.31 19.17
CA ALA A 82 -4.11 5.34 20.21
C ALA A 82 -3.69 5.91 21.57
N ASP A 83 -4.34 5.47 22.65
CA ASP A 83 -4.07 5.94 24.02
C ASP A 83 -2.65 5.58 24.51
N GLU A 84 -1.94 4.75 23.74
CA GLU A 84 -0.61 4.22 24.02
C GLU A 84 0.47 5.26 23.68
N GLY A 85 1.13 5.80 24.73
CA GLY A 85 2.24 6.74 24.58
C GLY A 85 3.55 6.11 24.07
N THR A 86 4.60 6.93 23.93
CA THR A 86 5.93 6.54 23.45
C THR A 86 6.54 5.32 24.16
N GLU A 87 6.18 5.05 25.41
CA GLU A 87 6.68 3.88 26.15
C GLU A 87 6.14 2.56 25.61
N ALA A 88 4.90 2.54 25.08
CA ALA A 88 4.34 1.36 24.43
C ALA A 88 5.14 0.99 23.18
N LEU A 89 5.53 2.00 22.38
CA LEU A 89 6.40 1.80 21.22
C LEU A 89 7.77 1.22 21.61
N ARG A 90 8.38 1.72 22.68
CA ARG A 90 9.67 1.19 23.17
C ARG A 90 9.54 -0.25 23.66
N THR A 91 8.48 -0.56 24.39
CA THR A 91 8.19 -1.90 24.90
C THR A 91 7.94 -2.87 23.75
N PHE A 92 7.11 -2.48 22.79
CA PHE A 92 6.82 -3.26 21.59
C PHE A 92 8.08 -3.53 20.77
N ALA A 93 8.90 -2.50 20.52
CA ALA A 93 10.16 -2.65 19.79
C ALA A 93 11.13 -3.58 20.52
N ARG A 94 11.23 -3.48 21.86
CA ARG A 94 12.05 -4.39 22.67
C ARG A 94 11.55 -5.83 22.54
N GLN A 95 10.25 -6.07 22.62
CA GLN A 95 9.69 -7.41 22.49
C GLN A 95 9.97 -8.00 21.11
N CYS A 96 9.70 -7.24 20.04
CA CYS A 96 9.97 -7.68 18.66
C CYS A 96 11.46 -8.00 18.45
N ALA A 97 12.36 -7.25 19.08
CA ALA A 97 13.80 -7.46 19.00
C ALA A 97 14.31 -8.62 19.86
N LEU A 98 13.57 -9.05 20.89
CA LEU A 98 13.90 -10.24 21.67
C LEU A 98 13.44 -11.51 20.95
N ASP A 99 12.25 -11.46 20.35
CA ASP A 99 11.59 -12.64 19.76
C ASP A 99 11.94 -12.83 18.27
N TRP A 100 12.77 -11.95 17.69
CA TRP A 100 12.98 -11.89 16.23
C TRP A 100 13.41 -13.24 15.62
N SER A 101 14.24 -14.01 16.34
CA SER A 101 14.81 -15.26 15.87
C SER A 101 13.80 -16.39 15.76
N GLU A 102 12.68 -16.30 16.49
CA GLU A 102 11.60 -17.28 16.45
C GLU A 102 10.68 -17.07 15.24
N ARG A 103 10.85 -15.97 14.52
CA ARG A 103 9.96 -15.59 13.42
C ARG A 103 10.50 -16.08 12.08
N PRO A 104 9.73 -16.89 11.34
CA PRO A 104 10.12 -17.24 9.98
C PRO A 104 10.00 -16.01 9.06
N ALA A 105 10.84 -15.99 8.02
CA ALA A 105 10.61 -15.08 6.90
C ALA A 105 9.31 -15.46 6.19
N ALA A 106 8.41 -14.49 6.03
CA ALA A 106 7.22 -14.69 5.22
C ALA A 106 7.63 -14.93 3.77
N ARG A 107 7.00 -15.90 3.12
CA ARG A 107 7.22 -16.20 1.71
C ARG A 107 5.88 -16.20 0.99
N PRO A 108 5.83 -15.76 -0.28
CA PRO A 108 4.66 -15.99 -1.10
C PRO A 108 4.55 -17.50 -1.39
N PRO A 109 3.38 -17.97 -1.83
CA PRO A 109 3.20 -19.34 -2.32
C PRO A 109 4.22 -19.69 -3.42
N GLU A 110 4.65 -20.96 -3.51
CA GLU A 110 5.59 -21.42 -4.56
C GLU A 110 5.06 -21.21 -5.99
N ARG A 111 3.74 -21.17 -6.13
CA ARG A 111 3.03 -20.80 -7.35
C ARG A 111 1.90 -19.87 -6.95
N PHE A 112 1.78 -18.75 -7.65
CA PHE A 112 0.82 -17.73 -7.33
C PHE A 112 0.24 -17.09 -8.58
N ALA A 113 -0.96 -16.53 -8.46
CA ALA A 113 -1.55 -15.58 -9.39
C ALA A 113 -1.55 -14.19 -8.73
N LEU A 114 -0.74 -13.27 -9.24
CA LEU A 114 -0.78 -11.87 -8.84
C LEU A 114 -1.78 -11.14 -9.75
N GLU A 115 -2.74 -10.47 -9.13
CA GLU A 115 -3.76 -9.67 -9.79
C GLU A 115 -3.61 -8.22 -9.36
N ILE A 116 -3.70 -7.30 -10.33
CA ILE A 116 -3.71 -5.87 -10.07
C ILE A 116 -4.98 -5.28 -10.69
N SER A 117 -5.71 -4.53 -9.87
CA SER A 117 -6.93 -3.81 -10.27
C SER A 117 -6.65 -2.30 -10.20
N LEU A 118 -6.82 -1.63 -11.35
CA LEU A 118 -6.66 -0.18 -11.53
C LEU A 118 -7.91 0.43 -12.15
N ASP A 119 -7.94 1.75 -12.29
CA ASP A 119 -8.87 2.40 -13.22
C ASP A 119 -8.66 1.84 -14.65
N PRO A 120 -9.72 1.48 -15.38
CA PRO A 120 -9.62 0.95 -16.75
C PRO A 120 -8.74 1.76 -17.69
N GLN A 121 -8.72 3.09 -17.55
CA GLN A 121 -7.90 3.98 -18.39
C GLN A 121 -6.40 3.81 -18.12
N LEU A 122 -6.03 3.37 -16.91
CA LEU A 122 -4.63 3.17 -16.52
C LEU A 122 -4.12 1.77 -16.89
N VAL A 123 -5.01 0.79 -17.02
CA VAL A 123 -4.65 -0.58 -17.44
C VAL A 123 -4.00 -0.58 -18.82
N GLU A 124 -4.46 0.28 -19.74
CA GLU A 124 -3.90 0.42 -21.08
C GLU A 124 -2.44 0.90 -21.11
N HIS A 125 -1.95 1.43 -19.98
CA HIS A 125 -0.58 1.92 -19.83
C HIS A 125 0.35 0.90 -19.18
N ILE A 126 -0.15 -0.24 -18.74
CA ILE A 126 0.67 -1.33 -18.24
C ILE A 126 1.37 -1.96 -19.45
N GLU A 127 2.70 -1.91 -19.49
CA GLU A 127 3.46 -2.47 -20.59
C GLU A 127 3.16 -3.98 -20.75
N PRO A 128 2.80 -4.45 -21.96
CA PRO A 128 2.61 -5.87 -22.24
C PRO A 128 3.85 -6.73 -21.90
N ALA A 129 5.03 -6.09 -21.81
CA ALA A 129 6.29 -6.72 -21.49
C ALA A 129 6.41 -7.23 -20.03
N ALA A 130 5.48 -6.86 -19.16
CA ALA A 130 5.48 -7.25 -17.75
C ALA A 130 4.94 -8.67 -17.46
N GLY A 131 4.56 -9.44 -18.48
CA GLY A 131 3.97 -10.78 -18.32
C GLY A 131 2.52 -10.78 -17.84
N PHE A 132 1.90 -9.61 -17.72
CA PHE A 132 0.49 -9.46 -17.41
C PHE A 132 -0.40 -9.90 -18.58
N ILE A 133 -1.48 -10.60 -18.23
CA ILE A 133 -2.60 -10.93 -19.10
C ILE A 133 -3.80 -10.13 -18.59
N ARG A 134 -4.44 -9.36 -19.48
CA ARG A 134 -5.67 -8.64 -19.16
C ARG A 134 -6.81 -9.63 -18.90
N GLN A 135 -7.43 -9.57 -17.72
CA GLN A 135 -8.57 -10.41 -17.35
C GLN A 135 -9.91 -9.68 -17.49
N SER A 136 -9.92 -8.36 -17.30
CA SER A 136 -11.10 -7.51 -17.48
C SER A 136 -10.68 -6.08 -17.90
N GLU A 137 -11.63 -5.14 -17.92
CA GLU A 137 -11.32 -3.75 -18.22
C GLU A 137 -10.39 -3.13 -17.16
N ALA A 138 -10.58 -3.48 -15.88
CA ALA A 138 -9.83 -2.96 -14.75
C ALA A 138 -8.72 -3.88 -14.21
N VAL A 139 -8.72 -5.17 -14.60
CA VAL A 139 -7.83 -6.19 -13.99
C VAL A 139 -6.82 -6.76 -14.98
N VAL A 140 -5.56 -6.79 -14.54
CA VAL A 140 -4.48 -7.59 -15.14
C VAL A 140 -3.98 -8.63 -14.15
N ALA A 141 -3.57 -9.79 -14.65
CA ALA A 141 -3.05 -10.87 -13.82
C ALA A 141 -1.82 -11.53 -14.43
N LEU A 142 -0.92 -12.03 -13.58
CA LEU A 142 0.21 -12.84 -14.00
C LEU A 142 0.30 -14.08 -13.11
N SER A 143 0.70 -15.20 -13.69
CA SER A 143 1.06 -16.40 -12.93
C SER A 143 2.57 -16.45 -12.75
N GLY A 144 3.02 -16.65 -11.51
CA GLY A 144 4.43 -16.64 -11.16
C GLY A 144 4.83 -17.80 -10.26
N THR A 145 6.14 -18.01 -10.17
CA THR A 145 6.78 -19.00 -9.28
C THR A 145 7.92 -18.41 -8.46
N ASP A 146 8.39 -17.23 -8.86
CA ASP A 146 9.44 -16.50 -8.18
C ASP A 146 9.00 -15.04 -8.04
N TRP A 147 8.88 -14.56 -6.81
CA TRP A 147 8.40 -13.21 -6.52
C TRP A 147 9.31 -12.12 -7.09
N GLN A 148 10.63 -12.31 -7.02
CA GLN A 148 11.61 -11.31 -7.45
C GLN A 148 11.70 -11.22 -8.97
N ARG A 149 11.64 -12.38 -9.64
CA ARG A 149 11.73 -12.47 -11.09
C ARG A 149 10.40 -12.15 -11.77
N ASP A 150 9.29 -12.65 -11.24
CA ASP A 150 8.00 -12.63 -11.92
C ASP A 150 7.10 -11.47 -11.42
N ALA A 151 6.91 -11.33 -10.10
CA ALA A 151 5.97 -10.35 -9.53
C ALA A 151 6.54 -8.93 -9.48
N GLN A 152 7.76 -8.75 -8.97
CA GLN A 152 8.36 -7.44 -8.72
C GLN A 152 8.45 -6.54 -9.97
N PRO A 153 8.94 -7.02 -11.13
CA PRO A 153 8.95 -6.21 -12.36
C PRO A 153 7.55 -5.82 -12.81
N ALA A 154 6.57 -6.70 -12.62
CA ALA A 154 5.20 -6.46 -13.00
C ALA A 154 4.53 -5.42 -12.08
N ILE A 155 4.70 -5.53 -10.76
CA ILE A 155 4.24 -4.51 -9.80
C ILE A 155 4.83 -3.14 -10.16
N LYS A 156 6.12 -3.07 -10.50
CA LYS A 156 6.75 -1.81 -10.94
C LYS A 156 6.12 -1.23 -12.21
N ALA A 157 5.83 -2.07 -13.20
CA ALA A 157 5.16 -1.63 -14.43
C ALA A 157 3.75 -1.08 -14.16
N ALA A 158 2.97 -1.79 -13.33
CA ALA A 158 1.65 -1.34 -12.93
C ALA A 158 1.70 -0.06 -12.06
N PHE A 159 2.65 0.02 -11.13
CA PHE A 159 2.88 1.21 -10.31
C PHE A 159 3.22 2.42 -11.18
N ALA A 160 4.08 2.25 -12.19
CA ALA A 160 4.43 3.32 -13.13
C ALA A 160 3.20 3.80 -13.92
N ALA A 161 2.31 2.88 -14.34
CA ALA A 161 1.04 3.23 -14.96
C ALA A 161 0.13 4.02 -14.01
N ALA A 162 -0.01 3.56 -12.77
CA ALA A 162 -0.83 4.20 -11.74
C ALA A 162 -0.29 5.56 -11.26
N LEU A 163 1.02 5.78 -11.37
CA LEU A 163 1.68 7.03 -10.98
C LEU A 163 1.45 8.16 -12.01
N ARG A 164 1.03 7.85 -13.24
CA ARG A 164 0.89 8.84 -14.32
C ARG A 164 0.01 10.04 -13.98
N PRO A 165 -1.22 9.88 -13.45
CA PRO A 165 -2.05 11.03 -13.08
C PRO A 165 -1.40 11.89 -11.98
N TRP A 166 -0.67 11.23 -11.08
CA TRP A 166 0.05 11.88 -9.98
C TRP A 166 1.20 12.74 -10.51
N ILE A 167 2.02 12.21 -11.43
CA ILE A 167 3.11 12.96 -12.08
C ILE A 167 2.56 14.16 -12.84
N ALA A 168 1.47 13.98 -13.61
CA ALA A 168 0.86 15.08 -14.35
C ALA A 168 0.34 16.20 -13.43
N THR A 169 -0.17 15.83 -12.25
CA THR A 169 -0.67 16.79 -11.24
C THR A 169 0.48 17.50 -10.51
N LEU A 170 1.58 16.79 -10.25
CA LEU A 170 2.75 17.33 -9.55
C LEU A 170 3.78 18.00 -10.46
N ASP A 171 3.59 18.02 -11.77
CA ASP A 171 4.61 18.54 -12.68
C ASP A 171 4.97 20.02 -12.38
N GLY A 172 6.25 20.22 -12.07
CA GLY A 172 6.79 21.50 -11.64
C GLY A 172 6.32 21.98 -10.25
N VAL A 173 5.75 21.11 -9.41
CA VAL A 173 5.51 21.37 -7.99
C VAL A 173 6.67 20.80 -7.17
N THR A 174 7.33 21.64 -6.38
CA THR A 174 8.36 21.19 -5.43
C THR A 174 7.96 21.51 -3.99
N LEU A 175 7.99 20.48 -3.14
CA LEU A 175 7.62 20.55 -1.72
C LEU A 175 8.82 20.25 -0.80
N SER A 176 10.03 20.52 -1.28
CA SER A 176 11.29 20.22 -0.56
C SER A 176 11.50 21.05 0.71
N SER A 177 10.81 22.19 0.84
CA SER A 177 10.76 22.99 2.08
C SER A 177 9.55 23.91 2.05
N GLU A 178 9.15 24.42 3.22
CA GLU A 178 8.12 25.44 3.35
C GLU A 178 8.43 26.69 2.49
N LYS A 179 9.69 27.15 2.52
CA LYS A 179 10.14 28.28 1.70
C LYS A 179 9.92 28.04 0.21
N VAL A 180 10.24 26.84 -0.27
CA VAL A 180 10.08 26.46 -1.68
C VAL A 180 8.60 26.29 -2.05
N MET A 181 7.79 25.76 -1.12
CA MET A 181 6.34 25.66 -1.27
C MET A 181 5.68 27.03 -1.41
N LEU A 182 6.08 28.02 -0.60
CA LEU A 182 5.56 29.40 -0.68
C LEU A 182 5.91 30.13 -1.98
N GLN A 183 6.88 29.62 -2.74
CA GLN A 183 7.28 30.16 -4.05
C GLN A 183 6.58 29.45 -5.23
N GLN A 184 5.77 28.42 -4.96
CA GLN A 184 5.02 27.73 -6.00
C GLN A 184 3.86 28.58 -6.53
N ASP A 185 3.47 28.30 -7.76
CA ASP A 185 2.24 28.83 -8.34
C ASP A 185 1.03 28.42 -7.46
N PRO A 186 0.29 29.38 -6.89
CA PRO A 186 -0.88 29.09 -6.05
C PRO A 186 -1.92 28.22 -6.75
N GLU A 187 -2.12 28.37 -8.06
CA GLU A 187 -3.09 27.55 -8.81
C GLU A 187 -2.67 26.08 -8.89
N LYS A 188 -1.37 25.81 -8.92
CA LYS A 188 -0.85 24.43 -8.85
C LYS A 188 -1.05 23.84 -7.46
N LEU A 189 -0.81 24.62 -6.41
CA LEU A 189 -1.05 24.18 -5.02
C LEU A 189 -2.54 23.90 -4.77
N VAL A 190 -3.44 24.69 -5.34
CA VAL A 190 -4.89 24.46 -5.26
C VAL A 190 -5.26 23.14 -5.95
N ARG A 191 -4.83 22.91 -7.19
CA ARG A 191 -5.08 21.67 -7.93
C ARG A 191 -4.54 20.44 -7.21
N PHE A 192 -3.32 20.53 -6.66
CA PHE A 192 -2.75 19.43 -5.89
C PHE A 192 -3.55 19.13 -4.61
N ARG A 193 -3.98 20.17 -3.90
CA ARG A 193 -4.83 20.01 -2.70
C ARG A 193 -6.19 19.40 -3.04
N GLU A 194 -6.83 19.82 -4.12
CA GLU A 194 -8.11 19.27 -4.60
C GLU A 194 -7.95 17.78 -4.91
N TYR A 195 -6.90 17.42 -5.65
CA TYR A 195 -6.59 16.02 -5.94
C TYR A 195 -6.36 15.17 -4.68
N LEU A 196 -5.59 15.68 -3.70
CA LEU A 196 -5.43 14.99 -2.40
C LEU A 196 -6.74 14.86 -1.64
N HIS A 197 -7.57 15.91 -1.66
CA HIS A 197 -8.87 15.90 -1.01
C HIS A 197 -9.78 14.83 -1.63
N ASP A 198 -9.87 14.80 -2.96
CA ASP A 198 -10.66 13.83 -3.70
C ASP A 198 -10.19 12.39 -3.40
N TRP A 199 -8.89 12.14 -3.37
CA TRP A 199 -8.35 10.84 -2.98
C TRP A 199 -8.69 10.46 -1.53
N MET A 200 -8.54 11.37 -0.58
CA MET A 200 -8.84 11.08 0.83
C MET A 200 -10.33 10.84 1.08
N THR A 201 -11.19 11.52 0.31
CA THR A 201 -12.65 11.45 0.48
C THR A 201 -13.33 10.43 -0.42
N SER A 202 -12.64 9.90 -1.44
CA SER A 202 -13.17 8.85 -2.30
C SER A 202 -13.49 7.58 -1.49
N GLN A 203 -14.67 7.01 -1.75
CA GLN A 203 -14.98 5.66 -1.29
C GLN A 203 -14.39 4.67 -2.28
N ASP A 204 -13.13 4.31 -2.05
CA ASP A 204 -12.46 3.32 -2.89
C ASP A 204 -13.09 1.95 -2.64
N ALA A 205 -13.65 1.34 -3.68
CA ALA A 205 -14.04 -0.07 -3.64
C ALA A 205 -12.81 -0.92 -3.31
N ALA A 206 -12.99 -2.04 -2.62
CA ALA A 206 -11.90 -2.96 -2.33
C ALA A 206 -11.36 -3.68 -3.58
N TRP A 207 -12.20 -3.81 -4.61
CA TRP A 207 -11.85 -4.38 -5.90
C TRP A 207 -12.71 -3.77 -7.00
N VAL A 208 -12.13 -3.58 -8.20
CA VAL A 208 -12.82 -3.12 -9.40
C VAL A 208 -12.64 -4.19 -10.47
N VAL A 209 -13.75 -4.60 -11.10
CA VAL A 209 -13.81 -5.63 -12.15
C VAL A 209 -14.00 -4.95 -13.49
#